data_AF-A0A444UAC0-F1
#
_entry.id   AF-A0A444UAC0-F1
#
_cell.length_a   1.000
_cell.length_b   1.000
_cell.length_c   1.000
_cell.angle_alpha   90.00
_cell.angle_beta   90.00
_cell.angle_gamma   90.00
#
_symmetry.space_group_name_H-M   'P 1'
#
loop_
_entity.id
_entity.type
_entity.pdbx_description
1 polymer ?
#
loop_
_entity_poly.entity_id
_entity_poly.type
_entity_poly.pdbx_seq_one_letter_code
_entity_poly.pdbx_strand_id
1 'polypeptide(L)'
;MYYLVDVSASMQDNLDKLKSVGFSLSQKMQEFSSDFRLGFGSFVDKPVSPYINVHPPKIMNPCSDYDIQCRPAHGFIHVLSLTENITEFTRVVQQQHISGNMDTPEGGFDAMFQTAVCQSHISWRKEAKHLLLVMTDQPSHLALDSKLAGIVVPHDGNCHLVNNTYSEAANMEHPTIGQLAEKLLENSIYSIFAIEGQQYTWYEDLIPLLPGAVVGKLESKASNLKELVVDAYKKLLSEVELQVESLTKGVFVNVTAICPDGSTSPGLKKCGNVKPNEKVLFNIKVGMQECHGLGDEAYIFLKPFGFNETTKVRLQSQCSCRCGSPAEHTPGKCLDEVTPPDCENCRCNHMEKTKDGQLLLRNCQADQMQPVCSGRGLCLCGKCLCDQSSLGRIYGEYCEMDGFSCPYYQGLLCGGHGQCISGKCECSSGWEGENCNCSVSTETCLTPDSRICSGRGKCVCGKCQCEDLRSSECITEQSYFPTFILFFILTVVIGVMAIGILKCIVMRENHVKGESPLDVYSLSTKKVNVSLFPTWWGGGGDLPILFQVQTAL
;
A
#
# COMPACT_ATOMS: atom_id res chain seq x y z
N MET A 1 7.29 -23.90 1.46
CA MET A 1 7.58 -22.88 2.48
C MET A 1 9.04 -22.47 2.34
N TYR A 2 9.30 -21.19 2.17
CA TYR A 2 10.64 -20.65 2.00
C TYR A 2 11.02 -19.80 3.22
N TYR A 3 12.13 -20.13 3.87
CA TYR A 3 12.67 -19.38 5.00
C TYR A 3 13.56 -18.26 4.46
N LEU A 4 13.17 -17.02 4.72
CA LEU A 4 13.94 -15.84 4.40
C LEU A 4 14.39 -15.20 5.71
N VAL A 5 15.66 -15.35 6.04
CA VAL A 5 16.17 -15.10 7.38
C VAL A 5 17.22 -14.00 7.35
N ASP A 6 17.01 -13.01 8.20
CA ASP A 6 18.02 -12.02 8.55
C ASP A 6 19.18 -12.71 9.28
N VAL A 7 20.38 -12.54 8.74
CA VAL A 7 21.62 -13.08 9.31
C VAL A 7 22.56 -11.98 9.80
N SER A 8 22.03 -10.81 10.12
CA SER A 8 22.73 -9.77 10.88
C SER A 8 23.23 -10.30 12.24
N ALA A 9 24.16 -9.58 12.87
CA ALA A 9 24.81 -10.04 14.09
C ALA A 9 23.83 -10.17 15.28
N SER A 10 22.77 -9.35 15.32
CA SER A 10 21.73 -9.44 16.37
C SER A 10 20.93 -10.74 16.29
N MET A 11 20.83 -11.35 15.10
CA MET A 11 20.08 -12.58 14.87
C MET A 11 20.81 -13.86 15.30
N GLN A 12 22.01 -13.79 15.90
CA GLN A 12 22.82 -14.95 16.29
C GLN A 12 22.03 -15.99 17.12
N ASP A 13 21.37 -15.54 18.19
CA ASP A 13 20.59 -16.41 19.08
C ASP A 13 19.42 -17.08 18.35
N ASN A 14 18.76 -16.34 17.45
CA ASN A 14 17.64 -16.84 16.65
C ASN A 14 18.11 -17.84 15.60
N LEU A 15 19.25 -17.59 14.98
CA LEU A 15 19.87 -18.48 14.01
C LEU A 15 20.28 -19.80 14.67
N ASP A 16 20.85 -19.75 15.88
CA ASP A 16 21.20 -20.94 16.65
C ASP A 16 19.97 -21.74 17.06
N LYS A 17 18.88 -21.07 17.43
CA LYS A 17 17.61 -21.78 17.67
C LYS A 17 17.07 -22.39 16.39
N LEU A 18 17.09 -21.67 15.28
CA LEU A 18 16.53 -22.11 14.00
C LEU A 18 17.17 -23.43 13.53
N LYS A 19 18.45 -23.66 13.85
CA LYS A 19 19.14 -24.96 13.61
C LYS A 19 18.44 -26.15 14.26
N SER A 20 17.71 -25.92 15.37
CA SER A 20 16.92 -26.94 16.08
C SER A 20 15.42 -26.89 15.75
N VAL A 21 14.82 -25.69 15.70
CA VAL A 21 13.37 -25.50 15.50
C VAL A 21 12.97 -25.66 14.03
N GLY A 22 13.86 -25.37 13.09
CA GLY A 22 13.60 -25.56 11.66
C GLY A 22 13.22 -27.01 11.34
N PHE A 23 13.90 -27.98 11.96
CA PHE A 23 13.58 -29.40 11.80
C PHE A 23 12.21 -29.76 12.38
N SER A 24 11.91 -29.34 13.62
CA SER A 24 10.65 -29.68 14.28
C SER A 24 9.44 -29.00 13.63
N LEU A 25 9.57 -27.76 13.18
CA LEU A 25 8.55 -27.07 12.39
C LEU A 25 8.32 -27.77 11.05
N SER A 26 9.40 -28.18 10.38
CA SER A 26 9.31 -28.95 9.12
C SER A 26 8.51 -30.24 9.29
N GLN A 27 8.78 -31.00 10.36
CA GLN A 27 8.01 -32.20 10.69
C GLN A 27 6.55 -31.87 11.03
N LYS A 28 6.29 -30.79 11.76
CA LYS A 28 4.93 -30.40 12.12
C LYS A 28 4.09 -30.02 10.90
N MET A 29 4.70 -29.36 9.92
CA MET A 29 4.01 -28.99 8.68
C MET A 29 3.67 -30.20 7.79
N GLN A 30 4.43 -31.30 7.87
CA GLN A 30 4.09 -32.56 7.20
C GLN A 30 2.80 -33.21 7.74
N GLU A 31 2.36 -32.88 8.96
CA GLU A 31 1.06 -33.34 9.48
C GLU A 31 -0.12 -32.69 8.75
N PHE A 32 0.08 -31.50 8.16
CA PHE A 32 -0.98 -30.75 7.47
C PHE A 32 -0.99 -30.96 5.95
N SER A 33 0.15 -31.31 5.36
CA SER A 33 0.25 -31.61 3.93
C SER A 33 1.25 -32.75 3.71
N SER A 34 0.82 -33.78 3.00
CA SER A 34 1.70 -34.88 2.56
C SER A 34 2.71 -34.44 1.50
N ASP A 35 2.43 -33.33 0.81
CA ASP A 35 3.27 -32.78 -0.25
C ASP A 35 3.84 -31.41 0.18
N PHE A 36 4.98 -31.44 0.87
CA PHE A 36 5.57 -30.28 1.52
C PHE A 36 7.05 -30.10 1.13
N ARG A 37 7.42 -28.86 0.75
CA ARG A 37 8.78 -28.48 0.35
C ARG A 37 9.30 -27.29 1.13
N LEU A 38 10.60 -27.29 1.39
CA LEU A 38 11.32 -26.31 2.21
C LEU A 38 12.49 -25.71 1.43
N GLY A 39 12.71 -24.42 1.59
CA GLY A 39 13.83 -23.69 0.99
C GLY A 39 14.36 -22.65 1.96
N PHE A 40 15.55 -22.12 1.68
CA PHE A 40 16.24 -21.19 2.56
C PHE A 40 16.96 -20.10 1.77
N GLY A 41 16.87 -18.86 2.24
CA GLY A 41 17.65 -17.72 1.80
C GLY A 41 18.03 -16.84 2.98
N SER A 42 19.14 -16.14 2.85
CA SER A 42 19.64 -15.18 3.84
C SER A 42 19.73 -13.78 3.27
N PHE A 43 19.54 -12.79 4.13
CA PHE A 43 19.76 -11.39 3.79
C PHE A 43 20.43 -10.64 4.94
N VAL A 44 21.09 -9.54 4.60
CA VAL A 44 21.61 -8.55 5.54
C VAL A 44 21.20 -7.20 4.97
N ASP A 45 22.08 -6.56 4.20
CA ASP A 45 21.79 -5.31 3.52
C ASP A 45 22.73 -5.08 2.32
N LYS A 46 22.49 -4.02 1.56
CA LYS A 46 23.27 -3.65 0.38
C LYS A 46 24.75 -3.53 0.76
N PRO A 47 25.67 -4.23 0.06
CA PRO A 47 27.09 -4.25 0.42
C PRO A 47 27.84 -3.00 -0.06
N VAL A 48 27.32 -1.82 0.26
CA VAL A 48 27.87 -0.50 -0.11
C VAL A 48 27.81 0.45 1.09
N SER A 49 28.65 1.49 1.07
CA SER A 49 28.57 2.57 2.08
C SER A 49 27.30 3.40 1.85
N PRO A 50 26.57 3.84 2.91
CA PRO A 50 26.92 3.76 4.33
C PRO A 50 26.44 2.52 5.09
N TYR A 51 25.73 1.58 4.45
CA TYR A 51 25.15 0.39 5.11
C TYR A 51 26.19 -0.55 5.70
N ILE A 52 27.37 -0.62 5.07
CA ILE A 52 28.48 -1.46 5.54
C ILE A 52 29.73 -0.65 5.82
N ASN A 53 30.61 -1.24 6.62
CA ASN A 53 31.95 -0.69 6.84
C ASN A 53 32.90 -1.10 5.71
N VAL A 54 33.29 -0.14 4.88
CA VAL A 54 34.19 -0.35 3.73
C VAL A 54 35.68 -0.38 4.08
N HIS A 55 36.04 -0.42 5.37
CA HIS A 55 37.42 -0.58 5.78
C HIS A 55 37.92 -2.00 5.41
N PRO A 56 39.11 -2.19 4.79
CA PRO A 56 39.53 -3.46 4.19
C PRO A 56 39.36 -4.74 5.04
N PRO A 57 39.77 -4.80 6.32
CA PRO A 57 39.51 -5.97 7.17
C PRO A 57 38.03 -6.22 7.44
N LYS A 58 37.19 -5.17 7.48
CA LYS A 58 35.75 -5.27 7.74
C LYS A 58 34.93 -5.68 6.52
N ILE A 59 35.44 -5.45 5.32
CA ILE A 59 34.86 -6.02 4.09
C ILE A 59 34.94 -7.56 4.13
N MET A 60 36.07 -8.10 4.57
CA MET A 60 36.28 -9.56 4.64
C MET A 60 35.59 -10.18 5.86
N ASN A 61 35.60 -9.47 7.00
CA ASN A 61 34.96 -9.90 8.23
C ASN A 61 34.35 -8.68 8.97
N PRO A 62 33.05 -8.41 8.81
CA PRO A 62 32.39 -7.28 9.48
C PRO A 62 32.51 -7.31 11.01
N CYS A 63 32.68 -8.49 11.59
CA CYS A 63 32.78 -8.72 13.02
C CYS A 63 34.22 -8.71 13.57
N SER A 64 35.19 -8.20 12.80
CA SER A 64 36.61 -8.22 13.17
C SER A 64 36.93 -7.60 14.54
N ASP A 65 36.12 -6.63 14.99
CA ASP A 65 36.32 -5.92 16.26
C ASP A 65 36.03 -6.80 17.49
N TYR A 66 35.33 -7.92 17.29
CA TYR A 66 34.90 -8.83 18.36
C TYR A 66 35.66 -10.16 18.35
N ASP A 67 36.71 -10.29 17.53
CA ASP A 67 37.44 -11.57 17.31
C ASP A 67 36.52 -12.73 16.87
N ILE A 68 35.38 -12.41 16.26
CA ILE A 68 34.41 -13.38 15.72
C ILE A 68 34.54 -13.40 14.20
N GLN A 69 34.54 -14.61 13.62
CA GLN A 69 34.52 -14.78 12.17
C GLN A 69 33.08 -14.77 11.64
N CYS A 70 32.72 -13.71 10.93
CA CYS A 70 31.45 -13.55 10.25
C CYS A 70 31.61 -13.60 8.73
N ARG A 71 30.51 -13.82 8.01
CA ARG A 71 30.50 -13.70 6.55
C ARG A 71 30.58 -12.22 6.13
N PRO A 72 31.12 -11.94 4.92
CA PRO A 72 30.98 -10.63 4.31
C PRO A 72 29.50 -10.22 4.18
N ALA A 73 29.27 -8.91 4.29
CA ALA A 73 27.96 -8.33 4.07
C ALA A 73 27.45 -8.62 2.64
N HIS A 74 26.15 -8.87 2.53
CA HIS A 74 25.48 -9.22 1.28
C HIS A 74 24.02 -8.78 1.33
N GLY A 75 23.46 -8.40 0.19
CA GLY A 75 22.05 -8.04 0.10
C GLY A 75 21.15 -9.25 0.30
N PHE A 76 21.07 -10.12 -0.71
CA PHE A 76 20.30 -11.37 -0.65
C PHE A 76 21.09 -12.53 -1.27
N ILE A 77 21.09 -13.67 -0.58
CA ILE A 77 21.62 -14.94 -1.07
C ILE A 77 20.53 -16.00 -0.98
N HIS A 78 20.18 -16.55 -2.14
CA HIS A 78 19.45 -17.80 -2.22
C HIS A 78 20.39 -18.97 -1.85
N VAL A 79 20.03 -19.79 -0.86
CA VAL A 79 20.91 -20.87 -0.40
C VAL A 79 20.41 -22.25 -0.81
N LEU A 80 19.10 -22.48 -0.68
CA LEU A 80 18.48 -23.77 -0.95
C LEU A 80 17.14 -23.60 -1.66
N SER A 81 17.05 -24.13 -2.87
CA SER A 81 15.80 -24.27 -3.63
C SER A 81 14.80 -25.17 -2.90
N LEU A 82 13.52 -24.95 -3.13
CA LEU A 82 12.44 -25.71 -2.50
C LEU A 82 12.58 -27.22 -2.77
N THR A 83 12.86 -27.98 -1.72
CA THR A 83 13.12 -29.43 -1.76
C THR A 83 12.32 -30.19 -0.70
N GLU A 84 12.10 -31.49 -0.95
CA GLU A 84 11.48 -32.43 0.00
C GLU A 84 12.51 -32.98 1.00
N ASN A 85 13.81 -32.80 0.72
CA ASN A 85 14.89 -33.33 1.55
C ASN A 85 15.13 -32.45 2.80
N ILE A 86 14.45 -32.80 3.90
CA ILE A 86 14.58 -32.13 5.20
C ILE A 86 16.01 -32.20 5.76
N THR A 87 16.72 -33.31 5.50
CA THR A 87 18.11 -33.47 5.96
C THR A 87 19.01 -32.44 5.30
N GLU A 88 18.82 -32.19 4.01
CA GLU A 88 19.57 -31.16 3.28
C GLU A 88 19.23 -29.75 3.79
N PHE A 89 17.95 -29.46 4.03
CA PHE A 89 17.53 -28.20 4.65
C PHE A 89 18.21 -28.00 6.02
N THR A 90 18.20 -29.01 6.86
CA THR A 90 18.81 -28.95 8.21
C THR A 90 20.32 -28.74 8.10
N ARG A 91 20.99 -29.45 7.18
CA ARG A 91 22.42 -29.28 6.91
C ARG A 91 22.73 -27.84 6.47
N VAL A 92 21.93 -27.26 5.58
CA VAL A 92 22.11 -25.89 5.10
C VAL A 92 21.91 -24.87 6.22
N VAL A 93 20.86 -24.99 7.02
CA VAL A 93 20.59 -24.09 8.16
C VAL A 93 21.72 -24.16 9.19
N GLN A 94 22.25 -25.35 9.47
CA GLN A 94 23.38 -25.55 10.39
C GLN A 94 24.67 -24.86 9.93
N GLN A 95 24.86 -24.69 8.62
CA GLN A 95 26.04 -24.06 8.04
C GLN A 95 25.93 -22.54 7.90
N GLN A 96 24.80 -21.95 8.28
CA GLN A 96 24.66 -20.50 8.25
C GLN A 96 25.44 -19.86 9.39
N HIS A 97 26.05 -18.73 9.05
CA HIS A 97 26.84 -17.90 9.95
C HIS A 97 26.31 -16.48 9.83
N ILE A 98 26.40 -15.74 10.92
CA ILE A 98 26.07 -14.32 10.93
C ILE A 98 27.01 -13.51 10.03
N SER A 99 26.53 -12.32 9.69
CA SER A 99 27.21 -11.25 8.99
C SER A 99 27.03 -9.96 9.80
N GLY A 100 27.50 -8.83 9.29
CA GLY A 100 27.27 -7.53 9.93
C GLY A 100 27.08 -6.41 8.92
N ASN A 101 26.28 -5.45 9.34
CA ASN A 101 26.02 -4.13 8.76
C ASN A 101 26.36 -3.04 9.80
N MET A 102 26.17 -1.77 9.44
CA MET A 102 26.52 -0.62 10.27
C MET A 102 25.29 0.11 10.82
N ASP A 103 24.26 0.27 10.01
CA ASP A 103 23.01 0.91 10.38
C ASP A 103 21.98 -0.12 10.87
N THR A 104 20.77 0.36 11.19
CA THR A 104 19.76 -0.45 11.87
C THR A 104 18.76 -1.10 10.92
N PRO A 105 18.21 -0.41 9.91
CA PRO A 105 17.34 -1.08 8.95
C PRO A 105 18.13 -2.04 8.06
N GLU A 106 17.46 -3.07 7.55
CA GLU A 106 18.07 -4.14 6.76
C GLU A 106 17.47 -4.19 5.34
N GLY A 107 18.11 -4.93 4.44
CA GLY A 107 17.69 -5.14 3.05
C GLY A 107 16.57 -6.17 2.86
N GLY A 108 15.68 -6.34 3.84
CA GLY A 108 14.67 -7.41 3.85
C GLY A 108 13.73 -7.41 2.65
N PHE A 109 13.28 -6.24 2.20
CA PHE A 109 12.38 -6.14 1.05
C PHE A 109 13.04 -6.46 -0.30
N ASP A 110 14.34 -6.19 -0.48
CA ASP A 110 15.07 -6.67 -1.67
C ASP A 110 15.03 -8.20 -1.72
N ALA A 111 15.28 -8.84 -0.59
CA ALA A 111 15.33 -10.28 -0.45
C ALA A 111 13.95 -10.93 -0.68
N MET A 112 12.89 -10.32 -0.12
CA MET A 112 11.51 -10.74 -0.37
C MET A 112 11.14 -10.61 -1.85
N PHE A 113 11.52 -9.49 -2.48
CA PHE A 113 11.20 -9.22 -3.87
C PHE A 113 11.87 -10.24 -4.79
N GLN A 114 13.17 -10.45 -4.65
CA GLN A 114 13.91 -11.46 -5.43
C GLN A 114 13.35 -12.87 -5.20
N THR A 115 12.97 -13.21 -3.97
CA THR A 115 12.30 -14.49 -3.67
C THR A 115 10.95 -14.62 -4.38
N ALA A 116 10.23 -13.52 -4.57
CA ALA A 116 8.96 -13.50 -5.27
C ALA A 116 9.10 -13.62 -6.79
N VAL A 117 10.05 -12.93 -7.42
CA VAL A 117 10.16 -12.91 -8.89
C VAL A 117 11.06 -14.00 -9.47
N CYS A 118 12.03 -14.53 -8.70
CA CYS A 118 12.96 -15.56 -9.18
C CYS A 118 12.38 -16.98 -9.09
N GLN A 119 11.21 -17.19 -9.68
CA GLN A 119 10.41 -18.42 -9.61
C GLN A 119 11.21 -19.70 -9.91
N SER A 120 12.06 -19.69 -10.95
CA SER A 120 12.88 -20.84 -11.36
C SER A 120 13.98 -21.18 -10.35
N HIS A 121 14.68 -20.18 -9.83
CA HIS A 121 15.75 -20.37 -8.84
C HIS A 121 15.19 -20.90 -7.51
N ILE A 122 14.12 -20.25 -7.02
CA ILE A 122 13.47 -20.64 -5.76
C ILE A 122 12.74 -21.99 -5.90
N SER A 123 12.27 -22.32 -7.10
CA SER A 123 11.50 -23.52 -7.44
C SER A 123 10.09 -23.58 -6.84
N TRP A 124 9.36 -22.46 -6.93
CA TRP A 124 7.93 -22.40 -6.58
C TRP A 124 7.10 -23.33 -7.48
N ARG A 125 6.12 -24.04 -6.90
CA ARG A 125 5.27 -24.99 -7.64
C ARG A 125 3.91 -24.38 -7.91
N LYS A 126 3.52 -24.30 -9.17
CA LYS A 126 2.27 -23.66 -9.62
C LYS A 126 1.00 -24.10 -8.90
N GLU A 127 0.92 -25.34 -8.44
CA GLU A 127 -0.28 -25.91 -7.78
C GLU A 127 -0.15 -25.98 -6.25
N ALA A 128 0.90 -25.41 -5.67
CA ALA A 128 1.14 -25.44 -4.22
C ALA A 128 0.84 -24.07 -3.57
N LYS A 129 0.51 -24.09 -2.28
CA LYS A 129 0.49 -22.87 -1.47
C LYS A 129 1.91 -22.35 -1.25
N HIS A 130 2.16 -21.11 -1.63
CA HIS A 130 3.46 -20.46 -1.45
C HIS A 130 3.51 -19.71 -0.12
N LEU A 131 4.27 -20.24 0.84
CA LEU A 131 4.50 -19.60 2.15
C LEU A 131 5.92 -19.04 2.18
N LEU A 132 6.06 -17.74 2.41
CA LEU A 132 7.31 -17.03 2.63
C LEU A 132 7.41 -16.61 4.09
N LEU A 133 8.29 -17.25 4.85
CA LEU A 133 8.54 -16.91 6.25
C LEU A 133 9.71 -15.93 6.32
N VAL A 134 9.43 -14.69 6.75
CA VAL A 134 10.41 -13.63 6.93
C VAL A 134 10.75 -13.54 8.42
N MET A 135 12.02 -13.69 8.77
CA MET A 135 12.50 -13.61 10.16
C MET A 135 13.52 -12.50 10.29
N THR A 136 13.28 -11.54 11.18
CA THR A 136 14.20 -10.42 11.47
C THR A 136 13.85 -9.81 12.83
N ASP A 137 14.81 -9.13 13.45
CA ASP A 137 14.63 -8.29 14.63
C ASP A 137 14.72 -6.79 14.31
N GLN A 138 14.86 -6.42 13.03
CA GLN A 138 15.04 -5.04 12.58
C GLN A 138 14.00 -4.59 11.51
N PRO A 139 13.82 -3.28 11.31
CA PRO A 139 13.02 -2.75 10.20
C PRO A 139 13.68 -3.05 8.86
N SER A 140 12.92 -2.99 7.76
CA SER A 140 13.51 -3.04 6.41
C SER A 140 13.65 -1.63 5.85
N HIS A 141 14.72 -1.38 5.09
CA HIS A 141 14.83 -0.21 4.25
C HIS A 141 13.69 -0.11 3.24
N LEU A 142 13.33 1.12 2.89
CA LEU A 142 12.30 1.47 1.91
C LEU A 142 12.94 2.06 0.65
N ALA A 143 12.14 2.12 -0.42
CA ALA A 143 12.53 2.85 -1.62
C ALA A 143 12.97 4.29 -1.25
N LEU A 144 13.95 4.82 -2.00
CA LEU A 144 14.64 6.09 -1.77
C LEU A 144 15.67 6.12 -0.62
N ASP A 145 15.71 5.13 0.29
CA ASP A 145 16.76 5.07 1.33
C ASP A 145 18.15 4.88 0.70
N SER A 146 18.20 4.09 -0.37
CA SER A 146 19.37 3.79 -1.21
C SER A 146 20.04 5.02 -1.82
N LYS A 147 19.34 6.16 -1.86
CA LYS A 147 19.89 7.44 -2.30
C LYS A 147 21.07 7.89 -1.44
N LEU A 148 21.09 7.52 -0.15
CA LEU A 148 22.21 7.80 0.76
C LEU A 148 23.50 7.08 0.33
N ALA A 149 23.37 5.92 -0.32
CA ALA A 149 24.49 5.18 -0.91
C ALA A 149 24.81 5.58 -2.35
N GLY A 150 24.15 6.63 -2.88
CA GLY A 150 24.32 7.05 -4.27
C GLY A 150 23.60 6.18 -5.29
N ILE A 151 22.73 5.27 -4.84
CA ILE A 151 21.91 4.42 -5.70
C ILE A 151 20.59 5.13 -5.99
N VAL A 152 20.37 5.47 -7.24
CA VAL A 152 19.21 6.26 -7.71
C VAL A 152 18.47 5.61 -8.88
N VAL A 153 18.81 4.35 -9.20
CA VAL A 153 18.15 3.58 -10.25
C VAL A 153 16.97 2.84 -9.61
N PRO A 154 15.71 3.18 -9.95
CA PRO A 154 14.55 2.53 -9.35
C PRO A 154 14.57 1.02 -9.55
N HIS A 155 13.99 0.27 -8.59
CA HIS A 155 13.86 -1.17 -8.71
C HIS A 155 13.02 -1.54 -9.94
N ASP A 156 13.56 -2.37 -10.83
CA ASP A 156 12.97 -2.65 -12.16
C ASP A 156 11.87 -3.72 -12.15
N GLY A 157 11.76 -4.47 -11.06
CA GLY A 157 10.74 -5.49 -10.86
C GLY A 157 11.10 -6.88 -11.40
N ASN A 158 12.35 -7.10 -11.80
CA ASN A 158 12.80 -8.36 -12.40
C ASN A 158 13.69 -9.20 -11.47
N CYS A 159 13.92 -10.45 -11.85
CA CYS A 159 14.84 -11.36 -11.18
C CYS A 159 16.29 -11.08 -11.58
N HIS A 160 17.17 -10.90 -10.59
CA HIS A 160 18.59 -10.61 -10.77
C HIS A 160 19.47 -11.50 -9.86
N LEU A 161 19.13 -12.79 -9.79
CA LEU A 161 19.99 -13.77 -9.13
C LEU A 161 21.06 -14.27 -10.11
N VAL A 162 22.33 -14.06 -9.75
CA VAL A 162 23.50 -14.59 -10.44
C VAL A 162 24.32 -15.39 -9.44
N ASN A 163 24.58 -16.66 -9.74
CA ASN A 163 25.22 -17.60 -8.80
C ASN A 163 24.54 -17.61 -7.42
N ASN A 164 23.20 -17.55 -7.41
CA ASN A 164 22.35 -17.48 -6.23
C ASN A 164 22.47 -16.20 -5.38
N THR A 165 23.21 -15.18 -5.80
CA THR A 165 23.32 -13.90 -5.10
C THR A 165 22.61 -12.82 -5.90
N TYR A 166 21.96 -11.88 -5.21
CA TYR A 166 21.35 -10.71 -5.84
C TYR A 166 22.43 -9.77 -6.39
N SER A 167 22.59 -9.74 -7.72
CA SER A 167 23.68 -9.01 -8.38
C SER A 167 23.51 -7.50 -8.36
N GLU A 168 22.26 -7.02 -8.35
CA GLU A 168 21.94 -5.60 -8.44
C GLU A 168 21.75 -4.92 -7.08
N ALA A 169 22.09 -5.60 -5.98
CA ALA A 169 21.99 -5.05 -4.62
C ALA A 169 22.68 -3.69 -4.47
N ALA A 170 23.82 -3.51 -5.14
CA ALA A 170 24.63 -2.28 -5.11
C ALA A 170 24.26 -1.24 -6.18
N ASN A 171 23.30 -1.54 -7.07
CA ASN A 171 23.01 -0.71 -8.24
C ASN A 171 21.55 -0.27 -8.34
N MET A 172 20.61 -0.99 -7.72
CA MET A 172 19.18 -0.66 -7.74
C MET A 172 18.65 -0.29 -6.36
N GLU A 173 17.67 0.62 -6.34
CA GLU A 173 16.96 0.99 -5.11
C GLU A 173 16.24 -0.21 -4.49
N HIS A 174 15.90 -0.10 -3.20
CA HIS A 174 14.95 -1.01 -2.58
C HIS A 174 13.58 -0.91 -3.29
N PRO A 175 12.79 -1.99 -3.35
CA PRO A 175 11.46 -1.93 -3.95
C PRO A 175 10.52 -1.05 -3.12
N THR A 176 9.58 -0.41 -3.80
CA THR A 176 8.44 0.22 -3.09
C THR A 176 7.52 -0.86 -2.52
N ILE A 177 6.78 -0.52 -1.45
CA ILE A 177 5.77 -1.42 -0.88
C ILE A 177 4.71 -1.83 -1.92
N GLY A 178 4.33 -0.90 -2.80
CA GLY A 178 3.38 -1.17 -3.88
C GLY A 178 3.91 -2.20 -4.89
N GLN A 179 5.16 -2.06 -5.33
CA GLN A 179 5.78 -3.06 -6.22
C GLN A 179 5.91 -4.43 -5.53
N LEU A 180 6.29 -4.45 -4.25
CA LEU A 180 6.38 -5.70 -3.49
C LEU A 180 5.00 -6.36 -3.37
N ALA A 181 3.96 -5.60 -3.00
CA ALA A 181 2.59 -6.08 -2.91
C ALA A 181 2.11 -6.68 -4.25
N GLU A 182 2.36 -5.98 -5.36
CA GLU A 182 2.04 -6.44 -6.71
C GLU A 182 2.72 -7.78 -7.03
N LYS A 183 4.03 -7.91 -6.78
CA LYS A 183 4.75 -9.17 -7.10
C LYS A 183 4.41 -10.32 -6.15
N LEU A 184 4.09 -10.05 -4.88
CA LEU A 184 3.58 -11.08 -3.98
C LEU A 184 2.20 -11.58 -4.44
N LEU A 185 1.32 -10.67 -4.90
CA LEU A 185 0.00 -11.01 -5.46
C LEU A 185 0.10 -11.83 -6.74
N GLU A 186 0.82 -11.32 -7.74
CA GLU A 186 1.00 -11.96 -9.03
C GLU A 186 1.50 -13.40 -8.87
N ASN A 187 2.47 -13.59 -7.97
CA ASN A 187 3.09 -14.89 -7.70
C ASN A 187 2.40 -15.69 -6.59
N SER A 188 1.29 -15.18 -6.05
CA SER A 188 0.43 -15.87 -5.07
C SER A 188 1.17 -16.32 -3.81
N ILE A 189 2.04 -15.44 -3.30
CA ILE A 189 2.91 -15.69 -2.14
C ILE A 189 2.31 -15.08 -0.88
N TYR A 190 2.10 -15.92 0.11
CA TYR A 190 1.68 -15.50 1.44
C TYR A 190 2.89 -15.29 2.33
N SER A 191 3.01 -14.08 2.86
CA SER A 191 4.15 -13.70 3.68
C SER A 191 3.81 -13.79 5.17
N ILE A 192 4.67 -14.45 5.94
CA ILE A 192 4.57 -14.58 7.39
C ILE A 192 5.75 -13.82 7.98
N PHE A 193 5.51 -12.67 8.58
CA PHE A 193 6.52 -11.87 9.26
C PHE A 193 6.63 -12.33 10.71
N ALA A 194 7.73 -12.98 11.06
CA ALA A 194 8.08 -13.38 12.41
C ALA A 194 9.12 -12.42 12.97
N ILE A 195 8.65 -11.40 13.69
CA ILE A 195 9.45 -10.22 14.07
C ILE A 195 9.76 -10.23 15.56
N GLU A 196 11.04 -10.19 15.93
CA GLU A 196 11.46 -10.05 17.32
C GLU A 196 11.47 -8.57 17.76
N GLY A 197 11.32 -8.34 19.06
CA GLY A 197 11.61 -7.03 19.65
C GLY A 197 10.46 -6.01 19.56
N GLN A 198 10.83 -4.74 19.56
CA GLN A 198 9.90 -3.61 19.51
C GLN A 198 9.49 -3.25 18.07
N GLN A 199 10.22 -3.78 17.09
CA GLN A 199 10.06 -3.55 15.66
C GLN A 199 8.78 -4.19 15.12
N TYR A 200 8.14 -5.09 15.88
CA TYR A 200 6.86 -5.71 15.54
C TYR A 200 5.81 -4.67 15.13
N THR A 201 5.69 -3.54 15.84
CA THR A 201 4.68 -2.51 15.54
C THR A 201 4.88 -1.87 14.18
N TRP A 202 6.14 -1.72 13.74
CA TRP A 202 6.46 -1.18 12.42
C TRP A 202 5.93 -2.08 11.30
N TYR A 203 6.06 -3.41 11.46
CA TYR A 203 5.48 -4.36 10.52
C TYR A 203 3.96 -4.43 10.63
N GLU A 204 3.39 -4.33 11.84
CA GLU A 204 1.94 -4.31 12.06
C GLU A 204 1.24 -3.18 11.29
N ASP A 205 1.83 -1.98 11.27
CA ASP A 205 1.34 -0.83 10.47
C ASP A 205 1.48 -1.06 8.95
N LEU A 206 2.42 -1.91 8.54
CA LEU A 206 2.71 -2.18 7.13
C LEU A 206 1.84 -3.30 6.54
N ILE A 207 1.46 -4.31 7.33
CA ILE A 207 0.68 -5.47 6.87
C ILE A 207 -0.59 -5.09 6.08
N PRO A 208 -1.38 -4.05 6.43
CA PRO A 208 -2.54 -3.65 5.64
C PRO A 208 -2.23 -3.30 4.17
N LEU A 209 -0.99 -2.94 3.86
CA LEU A 209 -0.52 -2.63 2.51
C LEU A 209 -0.02 -3.87 1.75
N LEU A 210 0.24 -4.97 2.46
CA LEU A 210 0.75 -6.22 1.90
C LEU A 210 -0.35 -7.31 1.94
N PRO A 211 -1.05 -7.54 0.83
CA PRO A 211 -2.18 -8.47 0.81
C PRO A 211 -1.72 -9.92 1.04
N GLY A 212 -2.49 -10.65 1.85
CA GLY A 212 -2.15 -12.02 2.26
C GLY A 212 -0.94 -12.15 3.18
N ALA A 213 -0.42 -11.02 3.69
CA ALA A 213 0.63 -11.04 4.70
C ALA A 213 0.03 -11.11 6.12
N VAL A 214 0.78 -11.76 7.02
CA VAL A 214 0.48 -11.78 8.45
C VAL A 214 1.75 -11.47 9.23
N VAL A 215 1.60 -10.78 10.35
CA VAL A 215 2.69 -10.52 11.29
C VAL A 215 2.44 -11.27 12.58
N GLY A 216 3.50 -11.81 13.17
CA GLY A 216 3.51 -12.44 14.47
C GLY A 216 4.75 -12.01 15.25
N LYS A 217 4.56 -11.76 16.54
CA LYS A 217 5.67 -11.42 17.43
C LYS A 217 6.50 -12.66 17.73
N LEU A 218 7.75 -12.63 17.32
CA LEU A 218 8.74 -13.66 17.64
C LEU A 218 9.23 -13.44 19.06
N GLU A 219 9.05 -14.45 19.90
CA GLU A 219 9.63 -14.46 21.24
C GLU A 219 11.14 -14.70 21.18
N SER A 220 11.83 -14.31 22.24
CA SER A 220 13.28 -14.44 22.33
C SER A 220 13.76 -15.85 22.02
N LYS A 221 14.83 -15.96 21.21
CA LYS A 221 15.39 -17.22 20.74
C LYS A 221 14.36 -18.04 19.95
N ALA A 222 13.45 -17.40 19.22
CA ALA A 222 12.47 -18.04 18.36
C ALA A 222 11.70 -19.21 19.02
N SER A 223 11.36 -19.10 20.31
CA SER A 223 10.71 -20.17 21.10
C SER A 223 9.33 -20.55 20.56
N ASN A 224 8.56 -19.56 20.11
CA ASN A 224 7.19 -19.68 19.63
C ASN A 224 7.08 -19.76 18.09
N LEU A 225 8.21 -19.84 17.37
CA LEU A 225 8.21 -19.83 15.90
C LEU A 225 7.32 -20.93 15.29
N LYS A 226 7.31 -22.11 15.93
CA LYS A 226 6.53 -23.24 15.47
C LYS A 226 5.03 -22.95 15.53
N GLU A 227 4.56 -22.45 16.67
CA GLU A 227 3.16 -22.08 16.90
C GLU A 227 2.75 -20.94 15.96
N LEU A 228 3.58 -19.90 15.84
CA LEU A 228 3.34 -18.75 14.97
C LEU A 228 3.09 -19.17 13.51
N VAL A 229 3.96 -20.02 12.96
CA VAL A 229 3.83 -20.47 11.56
C VAL A 229 2.61 -21.38 11.37
N VAL A 230 2.33 -22.26 12.33
CA VAL A 230 1.17 -23.16 12.27
C VAL A 230 -0.14 -22.36 12.34
N ASP A 231 -0.22 -21.35 13.20
CA ASP A 231 -1.42 -20.54 13.34
C ASP A 231 -1.62 -19.60 12.15
N ALA A 232 -0.55 -19.02 11.61
CA ALA A 232 -0.56 -18.31 10.34
C ALA A 232 -1.07 -19.21 9.20
N TYR A 233 -0.59 -20.45 9.11
CA TYR A 233 -1.03 -21.40 8.10
C TYR A 233 -2.51 -21.78 8.26
N LYS A 234 -2.99 -22.03 9.48
CA LYS A 234 -4.41 -22.30 9.74
C LYS A 234 -5.31 -21.11 9.38
N LYS A 235 -4.87 -19.89 9.69
CA LYS A 235 -5.57 -18.66 9.32
C LYS A 235 -5.66 -18.51 7.81
N LEU A 236 -4.57 -18.79 7.10
CA LEU A 236 -4.53 -18.80 5.64
C LEU A 236 -5.49 -19.83 5.03
N LEU A 237 -5.60 -21.02 5.62
CA LEU A 237 -6.56 -22.03 5.17
C LEU A 237 -8.02 -21.66 5.46
N SER A 238 -8.27 -20.80 6.45
CA SER A 238 -9.60 -20.39 6.83
C SER A 238 -10.04 -19.06 6.22
N GLU A 239 -9.16 -18.40 5.46
CA GLU A 239 -9.44 -17.14 4.78
C GLU A 239 -9.58 -17.35 3.28
N VAL A 240 -10.71 -16.92 2.73
CA VAL A 240 -10.99 -16.95 1.29
C VAL A 240 -11.30 -15.53 0.84
N GLU A 241 -10.45 -14.99 -0.03
CA GLU A 241 -10.57 -13.66 -0.60
C GLU A 241 -10.53 -13.74 -2.13
N LEU A 242 -11.31 -12.88 -2.81
CA LEU A 242 -11.35 -12.81 -4.27
C LEU A 242 -10.61 -11.57 -4.78
N GLN A 243 -9.57 -11.80 -5.58
CA GLN A 243 -8.86 -10.76 -6.31
C GLN A 243 -9.51 -10.54 -7.69
N VAL A 244 -9.61 -9.27 -8.07
CA VAL A 244 -10.12 -8.85 -9.38
C VAL A 244 -9.01 -8.15 -10.14
N GLU A 245 -8.67 -8.67 -11.31
CA GLU A 245 -7.76 -8.04 -12.26
C GLU A 245 -8.56 -7.61 -13.49
N SER A 246 -8.58 -6.31 -13.78
CA SER A 246 -9.22 -5.74 -14.97
C SER A 246 -8.20 -4.97 -15.78
N LEU A 247 -8.03 -5.35 -17.04
CA LEU A 247 -7.21 -4.63 -18.01
C LEU A 247 -8.02 -3.53 -18.75
N THR A 248 -9.33 -3.46 -18.50
CA THR A 248 -10.26 -2.64 -19.28
C THR A 248 -10.58 -1.34 -18.54
N LYS A 249 -10.19 -0.19 -19.11
CA LYS A 249 -10.51 1.14 -18.57
C LYS A 249 -12.03 1.40 -18.66
N GLY A 250 -12.60 2.06 -17.66
CA GLY A 250 -14.03 2.46 -17.64
C GLY A 250 -15.01 1.38 -17.17
N VAL A 251 -14.52 0.19 -16.80
CA VAL A 251 -15.31 -0.89 -16.20
C VAL A 251 -15.05 -0.92 -14.70
N PHE A 252 -16.11 -0.92 -13.89
CA PHE A 252 -16.03 -1.11 -12.44
C PHE A 252 -16.55 -2.49 -12.04
N VAL A 253 -15.94 -3.07 -11.02
CA VAL A 253 -16.30 -4.39 -10.49
C VAL A 253 -16.47 -4.28 -8.99
N ASN A 254 -17.69 -4.52 -8.52
CA ASN A 254 -18.00 -4.59 -7.10
C ASN A 254 -18.18 -6.06 -6.70
N VAL A 255 -17.41 -6.48 -5.70
CA VAL A 255 -17.43 -7.85 -5.16
C VAL A 255 -18.08 -7.81 -3.78
N THR A 256 -18.94 -8.79 -3.50
CA THR A 256 -19.56 -9.00 -2.20
C THR A 256 -19.47 -10.49 -1.85
N ALA A 257 -18.74 -10.81 -0.79
CA ALA A 257 -18.59 -12.16 -0.28
C ALA A 257 -19.82 -12.57 0.53
N ILE A 258 -20.19 -13.84 0.40
CA ILE A 258 -21.26 -14.51 1.13
C ILE A 258 -20.58 -15.68 1.85
N CYS A 259 -20.36 -15.51 3.15
CA CYS A 259 -19.62 -16.46 3.96
C CYS A 259 -20.50 -17.64 4.40
N PRO A 260 -19.91 -18.77 4.85
CA PRO A 260 -20.66 -19.98 5.19
C PRO A 260 -21.67 -19.80 6.32
N ASP A 261 -21.45 -18.81 7.20
CA ASP A 261 -22.35 -18.42 8.29
C ASP A 261 -23.56 -17.58 7.82
N GLY A 262 -23.63 -17.26 6.52
CA GLY A 262 -24.66 -16.41 5.93
C GLY A 262 -24.40 -14.92 6.12
N SER A 263 -23.25 -14.53 6.69
CA SER A 263 -22.89 -13.12 6.81
C SER A 263 -22.61 -12.51 5.44
N THR A 264 -23.19 -11.33 5.21
CA THR A 264 -23.03 -10.56 3.98
C THR A 264 -22.99 -9.07 4.33
N SER A 265 -21.94 -8.36 3.95
CA SER A 265 -21.90 -6.89 4.03
C SER A 265 -21.43 -6.29 2.70
N PRO A 266 -22.04 -5.17 2.23
CA PRO A 266 -21.57 -4.47 1.03
C PRO A 266 -20.09 -4.10 1.17
N GLY A 267 -19.25 -4.54 0.22
CA GLY A 267 -17.81 -4.28 0.24
C GLY A 267 -16.95 -5.35 0.94
N LEU A 268 -17.54 -6.35 1.58
CA LEU A 268 -16.80 -7.49 2.11
C LEU A 268 -16.26 -8.34 0.95
N LYS A 269 -14.93 -8.37 0.77
CA LYS A 269 -14.27 -9.15 -0.30
C LYS A 269 -13.68 -10.48 0.20
N LYS A 270 -13.79 -10.75 1.49
CA LYS A 270 -13.10 -11.82 2.21
C LYS A 270 -14.03 -12.48 3.22
N CYS A 271 -13.93 -13.80 3.33
CA CYS A 271 -14.51 -14.58 4.41
C CYS A 271 -13.39 -15.16 5.28
N GLY A 272 -13.53 -15.04 6.60
CA GLY A 272 -12.64 -15.69 7.57
C GLY A 272 -13.31 -16.90 8.22
N ASN A 273 -12.51 -17.71 8.92
CA ASN A 273 -12.96 -18.89 9.68
C ASN A 273 -13.68 -19.96 8.83
N VAL A 274 -13.40 -20.03 7.54
CA VAL A 274 -13.92 -21.03 6.61
C VAL A 274 -13.31 -22.39 6.94
N LYS A 275 -14.14 -23.42 7.10
CA LYS A 275 -13.67 -24.79 7.37
C LYS A 275 -13.43 -25.56 6.07
N PRO A 276 -12.62 -26.62 6.09
CA PRO A 276 -12.46 -27.50 4.94
C PRO A 276 -13.82 -28.00 4.42
N ASN A 277 -14.01 -27.98 3.09
CA ASN A 277 -15.23 -28.35 2.36
C ASN A 277 -16.42 -27.37 2.48
N GLU A 278 -16.29 -26.27 3.22
CA GLU A 278 -17.28 -25.19 3.17
C GLU A 278 -17.14 -24.40 1.87
N LYS A 279 -18.26 -23.84 1.39
CA LYS A 279 -18.30 -23.06 0.15
C LYS A 279 -18.50 -21.59 0.50
N VAL A 280 -17.63 -20.75 -0.06
CA VAL A 280 -17.80 -19.30 -0.07
C VAL A 280 -18.36 -18.91 -1.43
N LEU A 281 -19.38 -18.06 -1.44
CA LEU A 281 -19.98 -17.54 -2.67
C LEU A 281 -19.63 -16.06 -2.82
N PHE A 282 -19.42 -15.61 -4.05
CA PHE A 282 -19.15 -14.20 -4.34
C PHE A 282 -20.21 -13.67 -5.30
N ASN A 283 -20.87 -12.58 -4.91
CA ASN A 283 -21.72 -11.80 -5.79
C ASN A 283 -20.88 -10.71 -6.46
N ILE A 284 -20.85 -10.72 -7.79
CA ILE A 284 -19.97 -9.86 -8.57
C ILE A 284 -20.83 -9.00 -9.48
N LYS A 285 -20.84 -7.69 -9.21
CA LYS A 285 -21.52 -6.68 -10.02
C LYS A 285 -20.49 -6.02 -10.91
N VAL A 286 -20.60 -6.27 -12.21
CA VAL A 286 -19.80 -5.59 -13.23
C VAL A 286 -20.64 -4.48 -13.83
N GLY A 287 -20.08 -3.28 -13.92
CA GLY A 287 -20.73 -2.15 -14.56
C GLY A 287 -19.74 -1.33 -15.39
N MET A 288 -20.28 -0.46 -16.23
CA MET A 288 -19.50 0.37 -17.14
C MET A 288 -20.13 1.77 -17.14
N GLN A 289 -19.29 2.80 -17.03
CA GLN A 289 -19.78 4.18 -16.89
C GLN A 289 -20.23 4.79 -18.23
N GLU A 290 -19.57 4.44 -19.33
CA GLU A 290 -19.90 4.87 -20.68
C GLU A 290 -19.93 3.67 -21.62
N CYS A 291 -20.94 3.59 -22.50
CA CYS A 291 -21.00 2.53 -23.50
C CYS A 291 -20.12 2.87 -24.70
N HIS A 292 -18.84 2.49 -24.60
CA HIS A 292 -17.92 2.45 -25.73
C HIS A 292 -17.85 1.05 -26.32
N GLY A 293 -17.53 0.94 -27.61
CA GLY A 293 -17.17 -0.34 -28.21
C GLY A 293 -15.94 -0.90 -27.50
N LEU A 294 -16.15 -1.90 -26.64
CA LEU A 294 -15.07 -2.65 -26.03
C LEU A 294 -14.45 -3.46 -27.16
N GLY A 295 -13.14 -3.30 -27.38
CA GLY A 295 -12.42 -4.12 -28.35
C GLY A 295 -12.60 -5.61 -28.07
N ASP A 296 -12.26 -6.46 -29.05
CA ASP A 296 -12.50 -7.91 -28.97
C ASP A 296 -11.86 -8.63 -27.76
N GLU A 297 -10.93 -7.96 -27.06
CA GLU A 297 -10.14 -8.46 -25.93
C GLU A 297 -10.45 -7.81 -24.57
N ALA A 298 -11.70 -7.42 -24.29
CA ALA A 298 -12.08 -6.97 -22.95
C ALA A 298 -12.34 -8.16 -22.00
N TYR A 299 -11.47 -8.33 -21.00
CA TYR A 299 -11.55 -9.41 -20.00
C TYR A 299 -11.40 -8.91 -18.57
N ILE A 300 -12.11 -9.57 -17.65
CA ILE A 300 -11.88 -9.51 -16.21
C ILE A 300 -11.42 -10.90 -15.76
N PHE A 301 -10.41 -10.96 -14.91
CA PHE A 301 -9.95 -12.17 -14.26
C PHE A 301 -10.31 -12.13 -12.79
N LEU A 302 -11.00 -13.18 -12.34
CA LEU A 302 -11.41 -13.37 -10.96
C LEU A 302 -10.61 -14.53 -10.39
N LYS A 303 -9.75 -14.24 -9.42
CA LYS A 303 -8.80 -15.19 -8.87
C LYS A 303 -8.97 -15.27 -7.36
N PRO A 304 -9.30 -16.43 -6.78
CA PRO A 304 -9.23 -16.60 -5.33
C PRO A 304 -7.77 -16.45 -4.91
N PHE A 305 -7.50 -15.63 -3.89
CA PHE A 305 -6.15 -15.36 -3.44
C PHE A 305 -5.43 -16.67 -3.09
N GLY A 306 -4.23 -16.88 -3.63
CA GLY A 306 -3.41 -18.05 -3.38
C GLY A 306 -3.86 -19.36 -4.02
N PHE A 307 -4.81 -19.29 -4.96
CA PHE A 307 -5.23 -20.41 -5.79
C PHE A 307 -4.79 -20.16 -7.23
N ASN A 308 -4.56 -21.24 -7.99
CA ASN A 308 -4.15 -21.13 -9.39
C ASN A 308 -5.36 -21.01 -10.33
N GLU A 309 -6.54 -21.40 -9.84
CA GLU A 309 -7.79 -21.36 -10.57
C GLU A 309 -8.20 -19.92 -10.81
N THR A 310 -8.53 -19.61 -12.07
CA THR A 310 -8.95 -18.27 -12.48
C THR A 310 -10.23 -18.37 -13.28
N THR A 311 -11.23 -17.57 -12.92
CA THR A 311 -12.44 -17.41 -13.73
C THR A 311 -12.25 -16.23 -14.66
N LYS A 312 -12.33 -16.49 -15.97
CA LYS A 312 -12.21 -15.47 -17.03
C LYS A 312 -13.60 -15.01 -17.48
N VAL A 313 -13.89 -13.73 -17.30
CA VAL A 313 -15.14 -13.09 -17.72
C VAL A 313 -14.88 -12.26 -18.97
N ARG A 314 -15.47 -12.65 -20.10
CA ARG A 314 -15.41 -11.87 -21.35
C ARG A 314 -16.48 -10.78 -21.34
N LEU A 315 -16.07 -9.55 -21.57
CA LEU A 315 -16.98 -8.42 -21.69
C LEU A 315 -17.28 -8.15 -23.16
N GLN A 316 -18.55 -7.92 -23.47
CA GLN A 316 -19.00 -7.49 -24.78
C GLN A 316 -19.98 -6.35 -24.56
N SER A 317 -19.62 -5.16 -25.03
CA SER A 317 -20.54 -4.02 -25.00
C SER A 317 -21.35 -4.00 -26.29
N GLN A 318 -22.66 -3.80 -26.14
CA GLN A 318 -23.57 -3.61 -27.26
C GLN A 318 -24.07 -2.18 -27.22
N CYS A 319 -23.25 -1.27 -27.74
CA CYS A 319 -23.56 0.17 -27.72
C CYS A 319 -24.27 0.63 -29.01
N SER A 320 -24.17 -0.15 -30.08
CA SER A 320 -24.85 0.11 -31.35
C SER A 320 -26.18 -0.65 -31.43
N CYS A 321 -27.27 0.05 -31.72
CA CYS A 321 -28.56 -0.56 -32.03
C CYS A 321 -28.51 -1.29 -33.38
N ARG A 322 -29.06 -2.50 -33.46
CA ARG A 322 -29.32 -3.17 -34.75
C ARG A 322 -30.72 -2.82 -35.22
N CYS A 323 -30.80 -1.83 -36.11
CA CYS A 323 -32.02 -1.43 -36.80
C CYS A 323 -32.30 -2.42 -37.95
N GLY A 324 -33.53 -2.95 -38.07
CA GLY A 324 -33.78 -4.32 -38.52
C GLY A 324 -33.84 -4.70 -40.02
N SER A 325 -33.70 -6.02 -40.21
CA SER A 325 -33.99 -6.95 -41.33
C SER A 325 -33.06 -7.02 -42.58
N PRO A 326 -32.80 -8.24 -43.11
CA PRO A 326 -31.64 -8.54 -43.97
C PRO A 326 -31.79 -8.14 -45.44
N ALA A 327 -32.85 -7.43 -45.84
CA ALA A 327 -33.28 -7.39 -47.24
C ALA A 327 -32.99 -6.10 -48.01
N GLU A 328 -32.76 -4.94 -47.39
CA GLU A 328 -32.53 -3.70 -48.15
C GLU A 328 -31.37 -2.89 -47.55
N HIS A 329 -30.20 -3.09 -48.15
CA HIS A 329 -28.95 -2.48 -47.73
C HIS A 329 -28.74 -1.11 -48.41
N THR A 330 -28.80 -0.04 -47.63
CA THR A 330 -27.79 1.04 -47.68
C THR A 330 -27.23 1.24 -46.28
N PRO A 331 -25.90 1.14 -46.08
CA PRO A 331 -25.29 1.25 -44.76
C PRO A 331 -25.38 2.69 -44.24
N GLY A 332 -25.93 2.89 -43.03
CA GLY A 332 -25.76 4.15 -42.29
C GLY A 332 -26.98 4.79 -41.63
N LYS A 333 -28.19 4.20 -41.62
CA LYS A 333 -29.34 4.80 -40.91
C LYS A 333 -29.88 3.89 -39.82
N CYS A 334 -29.33 4.06 -38.62
CA CYS A 334 -30.07 3.78 -37.41
C CYS A 334 -30.86 5.03 -37.02
N LEU A 335 -32.14 4.85 -36.74
CA LEU A 335 -33.11 5.92 -36.64
C LEU A 335 -33.03 6.65 -35.30
N ASP A 336 -31.97 7.43 -35.09
CA ASP A 336 -32.03 8.61 -34.18
C ASP A 336 -32.12 9.92 -34.97
N GLU A 337 -32.12 9.86 -36.31
CA GLU A 337 -32.36 10.98 -37.21
C GLU A 337 -33.63 10.76 -38.03
N VAL A 338 -34.79 11.00 -37.42
CA VAL A 338 -35.94 11.44 -38.23
C VAL A 338 -35.67 12.90 -38.59
N THR A 339 -34.97 13.12 -39.70
CA THR A 339 -35.30 14.27 -40.55
C THR A 339 -36.75 14.08 -40.96
N PRO A 340 -37.66 15.00 -40.61
CA PRO A 340 -39.03 14.96 -41.09
C PRO A 340 -39.03 14.87 -42.63
N PRO A 341 -40.02 14.20 -43.25
CA PRO A 341 -40.14 14.08 -44.71
C PRO A 341 -40.09 15.43 -45.46
N ASP A 342 -40.29 16.55 -44.76
CA ASP A 342 -40.23 17.90 -45.33
C ASP A 342 -38.80 18.45 -45.55
N CYS A 343 -37.75 17.77 -45.08
CA CYS A 343 -36.37 18.27 -45.17
C CYS A 343 -35.64 17.77 -46.44
N GLU A 344 -36.30 17.05 -47.35
CA GLU A 344 -35.73 16.63 -48.66
C GLU A 344 -35.69 17.76 -49.70
N ASN A 345 -36.40 18.88 -49.47
CA ASN A 345 -36.46 20.01 -50.40
C ASN A 345 -35.88 21.33 -49.85
N CYS A 346 -35.34 21.32 -48.63
CA CYS A 346 -34.71 22.51 -48.05
C CYS A 346 -33.26 22.63 -48.52
N ARG A 347 -33.05 23.33 -49.64
CA ARG A 347 -31.76 23.96 -49.93
C ARG A 347 -31.48 25.01 -48.84
N CYS A 348 -30.74 24.61 -47.81
CA CYS A 348 -30.40 25.40 -46.61
C CYS A 348 -29.48 26.62 -46.85
N ASN A 349 -29.55 27.28 -48.02
CA ASN A 349 -28.76 28.48 -48.31
C ASN A 349 -29.60 29.75 -48.56
N HIS A 350 -30.93 29.69 -48.52
CA HIS A 350 -31.78 30.89 -48.77
C HIS A 350 -33.12 30.85 -48.00
N MET A 351 -33.08 30.99 -46.67
CA MET A 351 -34.29 30.99 -45.83
C MET A 351 -34.37 32.19 -44.86
N GLU A 352 -33.79 33.34 -45.21
CA GLU A 352 -33.96 34.57 -44.42
C GLU A 352 -35.24 35.36 -44.77
N LYS A 353 -36.04 34.96 -45.79
CA LYS A 353 -37.12 35.82 -46.32
C LYS A 353 -38.46 35.13 -46.67
N THR A 354 -38.82 34.02 -46.02
CA THR A 354 -40.16 33.40 -46.16
C THR A 354 -40.85 33.22 -44.80
N LYS A 355 -42.18 33.33 -44.77
CA LYS A 355 -42.99 33.18 -43.54
C LYS A 355 -42.82 31.80 -42.88
N ASP A 356 -42.55 30.76 -43.67
CA ASP A 356 -42.31 29.39 -43.18
C ASP A 356 -40.92 29.22 -42.53
N GLY A 357 -39.90 29.95 -43.01
CA GLY A 357 -38.55 29.92 -42.42
C GLY A 357 -38.49 30.53 -41.01
N GLN A 358 -39.30 31.55 -40.74
CA GLN A 358 -39.44 32.15 -39.40
C GLN A 358 -40.16 31.21 -38.42
N LEU A 359 -41.05 30.34 -38.90
CA LEU A 359 -41.77 29.38 -38.06
C LEU A 359 -40.84 28.22 -37.63
N LEU A 360 -39.98 27.75 -38.53
CA LEU A 360 -38.99 26.71 -38.25
C LEU A 360 -37.89 27.20 -37.29
N LEU A 361 -37.51 28.47 -37.35
CA LEU A 361 -36.54 29.05 -36.42
C LEU A 361 -37.08 29.15 -34.98
N ARG A 362 -38.40 29.37 -34.82
CA ARG A 362 -39.06 29.38 -33.50
C ARG A 362 -39.05 28.02 -32.82
N ASN A 363 -39.06 26.93 -33.58
CA ASN A 363 -38.99 25.57 -33.03
C ASN A 363 -37.62 25.23 -32.41
N CYS A 364 -36.61 26.07 -32.62
CA CYS A 364 -35.28 25.95 -32.03
C CYS A 364 -35.05 26.94 -30.88
N GLN A 365 -36.11 27.53 -30.34
CA GLN A 365 -36.06 28.45 -29.20
C GLN A 365 -36.94 27.92 -28.08
N ALA A 366 -36.37 27.77 -26.88
CA ALA A 366 -37.15 27.41 -25.70
C ALA A 366 -38.17 28.50 -25.32
N ASP A 367 -37.84 29.77 -25.57
CA ASP A 367 -38.71 30.93 -25.38
C ASP A 367 -38.37 32.02 -26.41
N GLN A 368 -39.32 32.91 -26.72
CA GLN A 368 -39.16 33.99 -27.69
C GLN A 368 -38.06 35.00 -27.31
N MET A 369 -37.66 35.03 -26.04
CA MET A 369 -36.57 35.86 -25.53
C MET A 369 -35.21 35.15 -25.52
N GLN A 370 -35.15 33.84 -25.74
CA GLN A 370 -33.90 33.08 -25.74
C GLN A 370 -33.28 32.99 -27.14
N PRO A 371 -31.94 33.00 -27.25
CA PRO A 371 -31.27 32.80 -28.53
C PRO A 371 -31.58 31.41 -29.08
N VAL A 372 -31.60 31.31 -30.42
CA VAL A 372 -31.77 30.04 -31.14
C VAL A 372 -30.71 29.04 -30.68
N CYS A 373 -31.13 27.84 -30.32
CA CYS A 373 -30.29 26.77 -29.78
C CYS A 373 -29.39 27.23 -28.62
N SER A 374 -29.93 28.11 -27.76
CA SER A 374 -29.22 28.73 -26.63
C SER A 374 -27.89 29.39 -27.03
N GLY A 375 -27.71 29.72 -28.31
CA GLY A 375 -26.46 30.26 -28.88
C GLY A 375 -25.29 29.26 -28.92
N ARG A 376 -25.55 27.96 -28.72
CA ARG A 376 -24.54 26.89 -28.62
C ARG A 376 -24.77 25.77 -29.65
N GLY A 377 -25.32 26.13 -30.80
CA GLY A 377 -25.61 25.19 -31.87
C GLY A 377 -26.27 25.85 -33.07
N LEU A 378 -26.54 25.02 -34.08
CA LEU A 378 -27.18 25.41 -35.33
C LEU A 378 -28.61 24.85 -35.39
N CYS A 379 -29.58 25.69 -35.74
CA CYS A 379 -30.95 25.23 -35.98
C CYS A 379 -31.10 24.72 -37.42
N LEU A 380 -31.38 23.42 -37.56
CA LEU A 380 -31.59 22.75 -38.84
C LEU A 380 -32.98 22.13 -38.87
N CYS A 381 -33.83 22.58 -39.80
CA CYS A 381 -35.20 22.07 -39.96
C CYS A 381 -36.02 22.02 -38.64
N GLY A 382 -35.85 23.01 -37.76
CA GLY A 382 -36.59 23.11 -36.50
C GLY A 382 -36.07 22.21 -35.37
N LYS A 383 -34.86 21.66 -35.49
CA LYS A 383 -34.14 20.98 -34.41
C LYS A 383 -32.75 21.60 -34.22
N CYS A 384 -32.27 21.61 -32.99
CA CYS A 384 -30.93 22.11 -32.68
C CYS A 384 -29.86 21.02 -32.81
N LEU A 385 -28.79 21.37 -33.52
CA LEU A 385 -27.54 20.60 -33.58
C LEU A 385 -26.50 21.31 -32.71
N CYS A 386 -26.15 20.72 -31.58
CA CYS A 386 -25.27 21.36 -30.60
C CYS A 386 -23.81 21.36 -31.03
N ASP A 387 -23.12 22.45 -30.73
CA ASP A 387 -21.71 22.61 -31.05
C ASP A 387 -20.83 21.63 -30.25
N GLN A 388 -19.71 21.24 -30.86
CA GLN A 388 -18.68 20.46 -30.17
C GLN A 388 -17.76 21.41 -29.39
N SER A 389 -17.53 21.11 -28.12
CA SER A 389 -16.64 21.87 -27.25
C SER A 389 -15.46 21.02 -26.79
N SER A 390 -14.28 21.63 -26.68
CA SER A 390 -13.10 20.97 -26.11
C SER A 390 -13.20 20.72 -24.60
N LEU A 391 -14.18 21.36 -23.93
CA LEU A 391 -14.41 21.23 -22.49
C LEU A 391 -15.41 20.10 -22.14
N GLY A 392 -16.12 19.56 -23.13
CA GLY A 392 -17.07 18.46 -22.95
C GLY A 392 -18.28 18.58 -23.88
N ARG A 393 -19.29 17.74 -23.66
CA ARG A 393 -20.47 17.66 -24.52
C ARG A 393 -21.51 18.72 -24.16
N ILE A 394 -22.02 19.41 -25.17
CA ILE A 394 -23.24 20.26 -25.11
C ILE A 394 -24.40 19.42 -25.65
N TYR A 395 -25.54 19.44 -24.96
CA TYR A 395 -26.71 18.61 -25.27
C TYR A 395 -28.01 19.29 -24.79
N GLY A 396 -29.15 18.65 -25.04
CA GLY A 396 -30.48 19.22 -24.78
C GLY A 396 -31.23 19.52 -26.08
N GLU A 397 -32.54 19.71 -25.98
CA GLU A 397 -33.42 19.95 -27.15
C GLU A 397 -33.06 21.28 -27.85
N TYR A 398 -32.58 22.24 -27.06
CA TYR A 398 -32.16 23.57 -27.49
C TYR A 398 -30.69 23.83 -27.20
N CYS A 399 -29.87 22.80 -26.95
CA CYS A 399 -28.44 22.93 -26.59
C CYS A 399 -28.20 23.75 -25.30
N GLU A 400 -29.15 23.67 -24.39
CA GLU A 400 -29.19 24.42 -23.13
C GLU A 400 -28.37 23.75 -22.01
N MET A 401 -28.00 22.49 -22.16
CA MET A 401 -27.26 21.72 -21.17
C MET A 401 -25.83 21.44 -21.63
N ASP A 402 -24.94 21.31 -20.66
CA ASP A 402 -23.58 20.86 -20.89
C ASP A 402 -23.08 20.01 -19.71
N GLY A 403 -22.02 19.24 -19.96
CA GLY A 403 -21.43 18.36 -18.97
C GLY A 403 -20.28 18.97 -18.17
N PHE A 404 -20.04 20.28 -18.22
CA PHE A 404 -18.81 20.90 -17.69
C PHE A 404 -19.02 22.18 -16.88
N SER A 405 -20.24 22.74 -16.83
CA SER A 405 -20.59 23.96 -16.11
C SER A 405 -21.05 23.72 -14.67
N CYS A 406 -20.75 22.55 -14.09
CA CYS A 406 -21.02 22.28 -12.67
C CYS A 406 -19.89 22.79 -11.76
N PRO A 407 -20.12 22.89 -10.45
CA PRO A 407 -19.09 23.30 -9.50
C PRO A 407 -17.87 22.39 -9.49
N TYR A 408 -16.69 22.99 -9.30
CA TYR A 408 -15.42 22.30 -9.15
C TYR A 408 -14.99 22.30 -7.68
N TYR A 409 -14.36 21.21 -7.24
CA TYR A 409 -13.69 21.13 -5.95
C TYR A 409 -12.26 20.65 -6.17
N GLN A 410 -11.28 21.43 -5.70
CA GLN A 410 -9.84 21.16 -5.89
C GLN A 410 -9.45 20.91 -7.36
N GLY A 411 -10.10 21.60 -8.29
CA GLY A 411 -9.85 21.47 -9.73
C GLY A 411 -10.55 20.29 -10.42
N LEU A 412 -11.34 19.49 -9.68
CA LEU A 412 -12.14 18.40 -10.24
C LEU A 412 -13.61 18.77 -10.33
N LEU A 413 -14.23 18.56 -11.49
CA LEU A 413 -15.66 18.74 -11.71
C LEU A 413 -16.45 17.79 -10.79
N CYS A 414 -17.41 18.33 -10.02
CA CYS A 414 -18.16 17.56 -9.02
C CYS A 414 -17.26 16.77 -8.04
N GLY A 415 -16.09 17.33 -7.71
CA GLY A 415 -15.11 16.69 -6.83
C GLY A 415 -14.55 15.36 -7.35
N GLY A 416 -14.83 14.98 -8.61
CA GLY A 416 -14.52 13.66 -9.16
C GLY A 416 -15.46 12.54 -8.70
N HIS A 417 -16.54 12.88 -7.97
CA HIS A 417 -17.44 11.92 -7.33
C HIS A 417 -18.91 12.09 -7.75
N GLY A 418 -19.18 12.77 -8.85
CA GLY A 418 -20.54 12.96 -9.35
C GLY A 418 -20.60 13.25 -10.85
N GLN A 419 -21.79 13.15 -11.42
CA GLN A 419 -22.07 13.49 -12.80
C GLN A 419 -22.65 14.91 -12.89
N CYS A 420 -22.18 15.70 -13.86
CA CYS A 420 -22.72 17.03 -14.12
C CYS A 420 -23.96 16.95 -15.00
N ILE A 421 -25.12 17.32 -14.45
CA ILE A 421 -26.41 17.33 -15.15
C ILE A 421 -27.04 18.71 -15.01
N SER A 422 -27.20 19.41 -16.13
CA SER A 422 -27.84 20.73 -16.17
C SER A 422 -27.27 21.74 -15.15
N GLY A 423 -25.94 21.76 -14.99
CA GLY A 423 -25.24 22.67 -14.07
C GLY A 423 -25.27 22.27 -12.60
N LYS A 424 -25.79 21.08 -12.26
CA LYS A 424 -25.79 20.52 -10.90
C LYS A 424 -25.06 19.18 -10.86
N CYS A 425 -24.38 18.91 -9.76
CA CYS A 425 -23.72 17.63 -9.54
C CYS A 425 -24.71 16.61 -8.96
N GLU A 426 -24.91 15.50 -9.67
CA GLU A 426 -25.56 14.30 -9.13
C GLU A 426 -24.47 13.39 -8.54
N CYS A 427 -24.44 13.27 -7.22
CA CYS A 427 -23.36 12.59 -6.52
C CYS A 427 -23.47 11.06 -6.61
N SER A 428 -22.31 10.41 -6.73
CA SER A 428 -22.19 8.96 -6.68
C SER A 428 -22.55 8.44 -5.29
N SER A 429 -23.00 7.19 -5.20
CA SER A 429 -23.34 6.57 -3.92
C SER A 429 -22.20 6.69 -2.90
N GLY A 430 -22.50 7.21 -1.71
CA GLY A 430 -21.51 7.46 -0.65
C GLY A 430 -20.96 8.88 -0.65
N TRP A 431 -21.40 9.77 -1.54
CA TRP A 431 -21.01 11.19 -1.59
C TRP A 431 -22.22 12.12 -1.57
N GLU A 432 -22.07 13.28 -0.94
CA GLU A 432 -23.09 14.32 -0.82
C GLU A 432 -22.50 15.73 -0.93
N GLY A 433 -23.38 16.74 -0.92
CA GLY A 433 -23.05 18.16 -1.06
C GLY A 433 -23.12 18.66 -2.51
N GLU A 434 -23.17 19.98 -2.69
CA GLU A 434 -23.37 20.62 -4.01
C GLU A 434 -22.26 20.30 -5.02
N ASN A 435 -21.06 19.98 -4.52
CA ASN A 435 -19.89 19.65 -5.33
C ASN A 435 -19.45 18.19 -5.14
N CYS A 436 -20.27 17.34 -4.51
CA CYS A 436 -19.97 15.94 -4.18
C CYS A 436 -18.62 15.72 -3.47
N ASN A 437 -18.24 16.66 -2.61
CA ASN A 437 -16.96 16.62 -1.89
C ASN A 437 -17.06 15.97 -0.50
N CYS A 438 -18.28 15.66 -0.05
CA CYS A 438 -18.53 15.18 1.30
C CYS A 438 -18.80 13.68 1.27
N SER A 439 -17.96 12.88 1.92
CA SER A 439 -18.22 11.45 2.07
C SER A 439 -19.30 11.20 3.12
N VAL A 440 -20.25 10.33 2.80
CA VAL A 440 -21.31 9.84 3.70
C VAL A 440 -20.78 8.71 4.59
N SER A 441 -19.60 8.15 4.29
CA SER A 441 -19.00 7.10 5.11
C SER A 441 -18.57 7.64 6.47
N THR A 442 -18.90 6.88 7.52
CA THR A 442 -18.48 7.14 8.90
C THR A 442 -17.25 6.32 9.31
N GLU A 443 -16.70 5.50 8.40
CA GLU A 443 -15.59 4.59 8.70
C GLU A 443 -14.35 5.31 9.22
N THR A 444 -13.99 6.45 8.61
CA THR A 444 -12.84 7.26 9.03
C THR A 444 -13.03 7.95 10.39
N CYS A 445 -14.26 7.98 10.90
CA CYS A 445 -14.63 8.56 12.18
C CYS A 445 -14.86 7.51 13.27
N LEU A 446 -14.77 6.21 12.96
CA LEU A 446 -14.93 5.13 13.93
C LEU A 446 -13.63 4.92 14.69
N THR A 447 -13.72 4.91 16.01
CA THR A 447 -12.61 4.47 16.87
C THR A 447 -12.55 2.94 16.96
N PRO A 448 -11.45 2.33 17.44
CA PRO A 448 -11.35 0.89 17.67
C PRO A 448 -12.49 0.31 18.53
N ASP A 449 -13.06 1.12 19.42
CA ASP A 449 -14.21 0.77 20.25
C ASP A 449 -15.57 0.92 19.54
N SER A 450 -15.58 1.09 18.21
CA SER A 450 -16.78 1.27 17.37
C SER A 450 -17.64 2.50 17.74
N ARG A 451 -17.04 3.55 18.31
CA ARG A 451 -17.73 4.81 18.59
C ARG A 451 -17.37 5.87 17.56
N ILE A 452 -18.38 6.56 17.03
CA ILE A 452 -18.17 7.69 16.12
C ILE A 452 -17.60 8.87 16.92
N CYS A 453 -16.41 9.34 16.54
CA CYS A 453 -15.74 10.49 17.16
C CYS A 453 -15.62 10.38 18.69
N SER A 454 -15.27 9.19 19.18
CA SER A 454 -15.19 8.87 20.61
C SER A 454 -16.49 9.13 21.40
N GLY A 455 -17.63 9.28 20.72
CA GLY A 455 -18.93 9.63 21.32
C GLY A 455 -19.07 11.09 21.74
N ARG A 456 -18.15 11.99 21.32
CA ARG A 456 -18.12 13.41 21.71
C ARG A 456 -18.24 14.39 20.54
N GLY A 457 -18.61 13.88 19.36
CA GLY A 457 -18.75 14.68 18.14
C GLY A 457 -19.58 13.99 17.07
N LYS A 458 -19.80 14.71 15.97
CA LYS A 458 -20.49 14.22 14.79
C LYS A 458 -19.50 14.02 13.65
N CYS A 459 -19.62 12.92 12.91
CA CYS A 459 -18.83 12.73 11.70
C CYS A 459 -19.47 13.52 10.56
N VAL A 460 -18.74 14.49 10.01
CA VAL A 460 -19.17 15.31 8.88
C VAL A 460 -18.12 15.19 7.79
N CYS A 461 -18.51 14.68 6.62
CA CYS A 461 -17.61 14.46 5.48
C CYS A 461 -16.38 13.60 5.81
N GLY A 462 -16.55 12.54 6.61
CA GLY A 462 -15.46 11.66 7.05
C GLY A 462 -14.51 12.29 8.08
N LYS A 463 -14.87 13.44 8.69
CA LYS A 463 -14.08 14.12 9.74
C LYS A 463 -14.91 14.34 10.99
N CYS A 464 -14.27 14.22 12.15
CA CYS A 464 -14.93 14.43 13.43
C CYS A 464 -15.08 15.92 13.77
N GLN A 465 -16.33 16.37 13.90
CA GLN A 465 -16.68 17.69 14.39
C GLN A 465 -17.15 17.59 15.85
N CYS A 466 -16.28 17.99 16.77
CA CYS A 466 -16.47 17.89 18.21
C CYS A 466 -17.40 19.00 18.73
N GLU A 467 -18.29 18.67 19.67
CA GLU A 467 -19.20 19.66 20.29
C GLU A 467 -18.50 20.50 21.37
N ASP A 468 -17.35 20.05 21.90
CA ASP A 468 -16.57 20.75 22.91
C ASP A 468 -15.06 20.80 22.55
N LEU A 469 -14.56 22.01 22.30
CA LEU A 469 -13.18 22.29 21.83
C LEU A 469 -12.09 22.06 22.89
N ARG A 470 -12.47 21.68 24.13
CA ARG A 470 -11.54 21.51 25.27
C ARG A 470 -11.21 20.06 25.64
N SER A 471 -11.84 19.05 25.04
CA SER A 471 -11.49 17.65 25.31
C SER A 471 -10.48 17.14 24.28
N SER A 472 -9.28 16.78 24.74
CA SER A 472 -8.20 16.19 23.92
C SER A 472 -8.53 14.79 23.37
N GLU A 473 -9.67 14.21 23.77
CA GLU A 473 -10.09 12.84 23.43
C GLU A 473 -11.01 12.74 22.20
N CYS A 474 -11.36 13.86 21.56
CA CYS A 474 -12.22 13.88 20.38
C CYS A 474 -11.44 13.87 19.05
N ILE A 475 -10.11 13.84 19.11
CA ILE A 475 -9.22 13.88 17.94
C ILE A 475 -8.69 12.46 17.69
N THR A 476 -8.94 11.89 16.51
CA THR A 476 -8.12 10.78 15.99
C THR A 476 -6.70 11.30 15.81
N GLU A 477 -5.74 10.76 16.56
CA GLU A 477 -4.36 11.24 16.75
C GLU A 477 -3.69 11.91 15.53
N GLN A 478 -3.92 13.21 15.32
CA GLN A 478 -3.18 13.93 14.27
C GLN A 478 -2.94 15.42 14.55
N SER A 479 -2.92 15.83 15.82
CA SER A 479 -2.69 17.24 16.20
C SER A 479 -1.59 17.49 17.24
N TYR A 480 -0.78 16.48 17.61
CA TYR A 480 0.31 16.68 18.59
C TYR A 480 1.59 17.29 18.01
N PHE A 481 1.71 17.35 16.68
CA PHE A 481 2.95 17.75 16.00
C PHE A 481 3.42 19.19 16.28
N PRO A 482 2.56 20.23 16.26
CA PRO A 482 3.03 21.60 16.47
C PRO A 482 3.41 21.89 17.93
N THR A 483 2.71 21.28 18.89
CA THR A 483 3.00 21.46 20.33
C THR A 483 4.28 20.72 20.72
N PHE A 484 4.51 19.52 20.19
CA PHE A 484 5.74 18.75 20.42
C PHE A 484 6.97 19.47 19.83
N ILE A 485 6.87 20.03 18.62
CA ILE A 485 7.95 20.80 18.01
C ILE A 485 8.32 22.02 18.88
N LEU A 486 7.32 22.71 19.44
CA LEU A 486 7.58 23.87 20.30
C LEU A 486 8.34 23.49 21.56
N PHE A 487 7.96 22.39 22.23
CA PHE A 487 8.67 21.88 23.40
C PHE A 487 10.07 21.35 23.06
N PHE A 488 10.24 20.67 21.93
CA PHE A 488 11.53 20.16 21.48
C PHE A 488 12.51 21.28 21.15
N ILE A 489 12.07 22.34 20.47
CA ILE A 489 12.92 23.51 20.19
C ILE A 489 13.31 24.20 21.50
N LEU A 490 12.37 24.36 22.45
CA LEU A 490 12.66 24.99 23.73
C LEU A 490 13.71 24.22 24.54
N THR A 491 13.62 22.89 24.58
CA THR A 491 14.59 22.05 25.32
C THR A 491 15.97 22.06 24.67
N VAL A 492 16.05 22.04 23.33
CA VAL A 492 17.33 22.16 22.61
C VAL A 492 17.98 23.52 22.84
N VAL A 493 17.21 24.62 22.79
CA VAL A 493 17.73 25.97 23.03
C VAL A 493 18.26 26.12 24.45
N ILE A 494 17.53 25.61 25.46
CA ILE A 494 17.98 25.62 26.86
C ILE A 494 19.26 24.79 27.02
N GLY A 495 19.34 23.61 26.38
CA GLY A 495 20.52 22.75 26.41
C GLY A 495 21.76 23.43 25.81
N VAL A 496 21.61 24.08 24.66
CA VAL A 496 22.72 24.82 24.01
C VAL A 496 23.18 26.02 24.85
N MET A 497 22.23 26.74 25.47
CA MET A 497 22.57 27.84 26.39
C MET A 497 23.32 27.35 27.62
N ALA A 498 22.91 26.22 28.21
CA ALA A 498 23.61 25.61 29.35
C ALA A 498 25.03 25.18 28.99
N ILE A 499 25.23 24.55 27.82
CA ILE A 499 26.57 24.18 27.32
C ILE A 499 27.43 25.43 27.06
N GLY A 500 26.85 26.50 26.52
CA GLY A 500 27.53 27.77 26.31
C GLY A 500 27.99 28.42 27.61
N ILE A 501 27.13 28.44 28.64
CA ILE A 501 27.46 28.95 29.98
C ILE A 501 28.57 28.09 30.60
N LEU A 502 28.49 26.76 30.49
CA LEU A 502 29.52 25.85 30.99
C LEU A 502 30.87 26.09 30.31
N LYS A 503 30.88 26.27 28.99
CA LYS A 503 32.09 26.65 28.22
C LYS A 503 32.66 27.99 28.67
N CYS A 504 31.82 29.00 28.91
CA CYS A 504 32.27 30.30 29.41
C CYS A 504 32.86 30.21 30.82
N ILE A 505 32.29 29.37 31.70
CA ILE A 505 32.82 29.14 33.05
C ILE A 505 34.19 28.46 32.98
N VAL A 506 34.32 27.39 32.18
CA VAL A 506 35.60 26.68 31.98
C VAL A 506 36.66 27.58 31.34
N MET A 507 36.30 28.41 30.36
CA MET A 507 37.22 29.38 29.78
C MET A 507 37.65 30.48 30.76
N ARG A 508 36.74 30.91 31.65
CA ARG A 508 37.05 31.92 32.67
C ARG A 508 37.94 31.36 33.79
N GLU A 509 37.78 30.10 34.17
CA GLU A 509 38.70 29.42 35.09
C GLU A 509 40.09 29.22 34.47
N ASN A 510 40.16 28.87 33.19
CA ASN A 510 41.44 28.68 32.49
C ASN A 510 42.21 30.00 32.29
N HIS A 511 41.51 31.13 32.15
CA HIS A 511 42.13 32.46 32.06
C HIS A 511 42.67 32.98 33.40
N VAL A 512 42.23 32.40 34.53
CA VAL A 512 42.73 32.71 35.88
C VAL A 512 43.93 31.84 36.26
N LYS A 513 44.11 30.67 35.62
CA LYS A 513 45.22 29.73 35.90
C LYS A 513 46.42 29.82 34.96
N GLY A 514 46.34 30.57 33.86
CA GLY A 514 47.52 30.94 33.06
C GLY A 514 48.22 29.78 32.33
N GLU A 515 47.46 28.83 31.76
CA GLU A 515 48.02 27.72 30.97
C GLU A 515 47.66 27.85 29.47
N SER A 516 48.63 27.54 28.60
CA SER A 516 48.54 27.66 27.14
C SER A 516 47.94 26.41 26.46
N PRO A 517 47.36 26.51 25.24
CA PRO A 517 46.38 25.54 24.71
C PRO A 517 46.91 24.19 24.18
N LEU A 518 48.14 23.78 24.48
CA LEU A 518 48.79 22.66 23.78
C LEU A 518 48.94 21.35 24.59
N ASP A 519 48.68 21.33 25.91
CA ASP A 519 49.01 20.17 26.76
C ASP A 519 47.84 19.27 27.20
N VAL A 520 46.60 19.45 26.68
CA VAL A 520 45.42 18.73 27.23
C VAL A 520 45.03 17.45 26.48
N TYR A 521 45.67 17.08 25.35
CA TYR A 521 45.26 15.88 24.59
C TYR A 521 45.75 14.53 25.14
N SER A 522 46.33 14.51 26.34
CA SER A 522 46.85 13.29 26.94
C SER A 522 46.48 13.21 28.42
N LEU A 523 45.29 12.66 28.75
CA LEU A 523 45.13 11.57 29.73
C LEU A 523 43.65 11.22 30.02
N SER A 524 43.41 9.90 30.10
CA SER A 524 42.48 9.20 31.00
C SER A 524 41.02 8.98 30.56
N THR A 525 40.84 7.92 29.78
CA THR A 525 39.68 7.01 29.86
C THR A 525 39.55 6.42 31.28
N LYS A 526 38.44 6.69 31.97
CA LYS A 526 37.93 5.85 33.07
C LYS A 526 36.47 5.45 32.78
N LYS A 527 36.24 4.14 32.70
CA LYS A 527 34.94 3.49 32.57
C LYS A 527 34.07 3.78 33.80
N VAL A 528 32.78 4.07 33.58
CA VAL A 528 31.73 3.95 34.59
C VAL A 528 30.67 2.99 34.04
N ASN A 529 30.50 1.86 34.73
CA ASN A 529 29.40 0.91 34.49
C ASN A 529 28.15 1.37 35.25
N VAL A 530 26.99 1.32 34.60
CA VAL A 530 25.69 1.42 35.27
C VAL A 530 24.86 0.20 34.89
N SER A 531 24.53 -0.62 35.89
CA SER A 531 23.65 -1.78 35.81
C SER A 531 22.25 -1.40 36.31
N LEU A 532 21.20 -1.71 35.54
CA LEU A 532 19.81 -1.55 35.95
C LEU A 532 19.09 -2.91 35.86
N PHE A 533 18.58 -3.40 36.99
CA PHE A 533 17.59 -4.48 37.08
C PHE A 533 16.20 -3.86 37.36
N PRO A 534 15.10 -4.38 36.79
CA PRO A 534 13.76 -4.00 37.23
C PRO A 534 13.15 -5.06 38.15
N THR A 535 12.70 -4.65 39.35
CA THR A 535 11.74 -5.41 40.17
C THR A 535 10.35 -4.82 40.00
N TRP A 536 9.40 -5.70 39.73
CA TRP A 536 7.96 -5.43 39.66
C TRP A 536 7.32 -5.14 41.03
N TRP A 537 6.26 -4.33 41.02
CA TRP A 537 4.99 -4.30 41.80
C TRP A 537 4.38 -2.92 41.49
N GLY A 538 3.11 -2.67 41.18
CA GLY A 538 1.86 -3.40 41.36
C GLY A 538 0.82 -2.38 41.85
N GLY A 539 -0.15 -2.00 41.00
CA GLY A 539 -1.42 -1.39 41.42
C GLY A 539 -1.58 0.14 41.33
N GLY A 540 -2.34 0.56 40.30
CA GLY A 540 -3.46 1.52 40.41
C GLY A 540 -3.20 2.99 40.75
N GLY A 541 -3.55 3.88 39.81
CA GLY A 541 -3.96 5.26 40.10
C GLY A 541 -3.25 6.33 39.28
N ASP A 542 -4.03 7.08 38.50
CA ASP A 542 -3.65 8.24 37.70
C ASP A 542 -2.99 9.37 38.52
N LEU A 543 -1.84 9.90 38.07
CA LEU A 543 -1.38 11.32 38.08
C LEU A 543 0.14 11.43 37.77
N PRO A 544 0.64 12.61 37.32
CA PRO A 544 1.81 12.72 36.45
C PRO A 544 3.16 12.59 37.15
N ILE A 545 4.13 12.01 36.43
CA ILE A 545 5.52 11.85 36.83
C ILE A 545 6.21 13.23 36.87
N LEU A 546 6.50 13.71 38.08
CA LEU A 546 7.45 14.79 38.33
C LEU A 546 8.88 14.23 38.27
N PHE A 547 9.71 14.70 37.33
CA PHE A 547 11.15 14.43 37.37
C PHE A 547 11.82 15.37 38.38
N GLN A 548 12.24 14.82 39.52
CA GLN A 548 13.06 15.52 40.50
C GLN A 548 14.54 15.28 40.15
N VAL A 549 15.21 16.30 39.60
CA VAL A 549 16.67 16.26 39.36
C VAL A 549 17.36 16.70 40.64
N GLN A 550 17.97 15.75 41.36
CA GLN A 550 18.81 16.03 42.52
C GLN A 550 20.26 16.16 42.04
N THR A 551 20.74 17.39 41.92
CA THR A 551 22.15 17.70 41.67
C THR A 551 22.98 17.44 42.92
N ALA A 552 24.03 16.61 42.81
CA ALA A 552 25.13 16.57 43.77
C ALA A 552 26.42 16.98 43.06
N LEU A 553 27.13 17.91 43.71
CA LEU A 553 28.37 18.60 43.32
C LEU A 553 29.52 17.67 42.92
#